data_AF-A0A5N7ZH23-F1
#
_entry.id   AF-A0A5N7ZH23-F1
#
_cell.length_a   1.000
_cell.length_b   1.000
_cell.length_c   1.000
_cell.angle_alpha   90.00
_cell.angle_beta   90.00
_cell.angle_gamma   90.00
#
_symmetry.space_group_name_H-M   'P 1'
#
loop_
_entity.id
_entity.type
_entity.pdbx_description
1 polymer ?
#
loop_
_entity_poly.entity_id
_entity_poly.type
_entity_poly.pdbx_seq_one_letter_code
_entity_poly.pdbx_strand_id
1 'polypeptide(L)'
;MMRVLFNVFLIVALFNGTAQKNNKILRGKNDGVKSSKAVYEIVRIDSIKNVYLIYGKKNDSIFKIVSSKTKIQNCIPIKEGDTLELVLKSSFRENFYQRKDITGVNYNGVLIRFDKTKDVVWDLFTTENIKGICYIK
;
A
#
# COMPACT_ATOMS: atom_id res chain seq x y z
N MET A 1 -35.91 50.38 33.34
CA MET A 1 -36.59 49.79 32.17
C MET A 1 -35.76 50.13 30.93
N MET A 2 -35.30 49.11 30.20
CA MET A 2 -34.23 49.16 29.19
C MET A 2 -34.51 50.08 27.99
N ARG A 3 -33.44 50.72 27.49
CA ARG A 3 -33.29 51.31 26.15
C ARG A 3 -33.08 50.19 25.11
N VAL A 4 -33.73 50.23 23.95
CA VAL A 4 -33.14 49.95 22.61
C VAL A 4 -34.09 50.52 21.54
N LEU A 5 -33.66 51.48 20.73
CA LEU A 5 -34.31 51.81 19.46
C LEU A 5 -33.57 51.11 18.33
N PHE A 6 -34.31 50.31 17.58
CA PHE A 6 -33.89 49.50 16.44
C PHE A 6 -33.46 50.38 15.27
N ASN A 7 -32.20 50.25 14.83
CA ASN A 7 -31.78 50.64 13.48
C ASN A 7 -31.78 49.37 12.62
N VAL A 8 -32.76 49.25 11.74
CA VAL A 8 -32.84 48.19 10.73
C VAL A 8 -32.33 48.76 9.41
N PHE A 9 -31.07 48.49 9.11
CA PHE A 9 -30.49 48.64 7.78
C PHE A 9 -29.77 47.33 7.48
N LEU A 10 -30.23 46.56 6.50
CA LEU A 10 -29.37 45.58 5.82
C LEU A 10 -30.01 45.10 4.49
N ILE A 11 -29.71 45.89 3.46
CA ILE A 11 -29.13 45.49 2.16
C ILE A 11 -29.73 44.22 1.52
N VAL A 12 -30.52 44.45 0.47
CA VAL A 12 -30.89 43.45 -0.54
C VAL A 12 -29.66 43.19 -1.43
N ALA A 13 -29.04 42.01 -1.30
CA ALA A 13 -28.02 41.54 -2.22
C ALA A 13 -28.65 40.63 -3.29
N LEU A 14 -28.80 41.16 -4.50
CA LEU A 14 -29.14 40.39 -5.69
C LEU A 14 -27.91 39.58 -6.14
N PHE A 15 -27.84 38.31 -5.76
CA PHE A 15 -26.85 37.39 -6.31
C PHE A 15 -27.34 36.81 -7.64
N ASN A 16 -26.86 37.38 -8.75
CA ASN A 16 -26.88 36.75 -10.06
C ASN A 16 -25.87 35.60 -10.09
N GLY A 17 -26.36 34.38 -9.81
CA GLY A 17 -25.58 33.15 -9.97
C GLY A 17 -25.64 32.67 -11.42
N THR A 18 -24.54 32.82 -12.15
CA THR A 18 -24.36 32.28 -13.50
C THR A 18 -24.17 30.76 -13.46
N ALA A 19 -24.81 30.05 -14.40
CA ALA A 19 -24.81 28.60 -14.50
C ALA A 19 -23.41 28.02 -14.82
N GLN A 20 -22.88 27.19 -13.92
CA GLN A 20 -21.69 26.37 -14.17
C GLN A 20 -22.03 25.20 -15.10
N LYS A 21 -21.41 25.18 -16.29
CA LYS A 21 -21.41 24.02 -17.20
C LYS A 21 -20.67 22.85 -16.54
N ASN A 22 -21.40 21.78 -16.24
CA ASN A 22 -20.83 20.51 -15.79
C ASN A 22 -20.10 19.82 -16.94
N ASN A 23 -18.78 19.99 -17.01
CA ASN A 23 -17.92 19.20 -17.88
C ASN A 23 -17.59 17.89 -17.16
N LYS A 24 -18.28 16.81 -17.54
CA LYS A 24 -18.14 15.48 -16.93
C LYS A 24 -16.82 14.86 -17.40
N ILE A 25 -15.72 15.24 -16.77
CA ILE A 25 -14.44 14.54 -16.93
C ILE A 25 -14.61 13.15 -16.31
N LEU A 26 -14.60 12.12 -17.16
CA LEU A 26 -14.49 10.72 -16.74
C LEU A 26 -13.13 10.54 -16.06
N ARG A 27 -13.07 10.82 -14.75
CA ARG A 27 -12.00 10.34 -13.88
C ARG A 27 -12.08 8.82 -13.90
N GLY A 28 -11.12 8.20 -14.58
CA GLY A 28 -10.77 6.81 -14.33
C GLY A 28 -10.69 6.62 -12.83
N LYS A 29 -11.53 5.72 -12.32
CA LYS A 29 -11.56 5.31 -10.92
C LYS A 29 -10.21 4.64 -10.68
N ASN A 30 -9.27 5.37 -10.09
CA ASN A 30 -8.10 4.73 -9.51
C ASN A 30 -8.63 3.87 -8.36
N ASP A 31 -8.70 2.57 -8.61
CA ASP A 31 -8.94 1.58 -7.57
C ASP A 31 -7.89 1.83 -6.49
N GLY A 32 -8.32 2.38 -5.36
CA GLY A 32 -7.46 2.80 -4.27
C GLY A 32 -6.74 1.59 -3.70
N VAL A 33 -5.52 1.31 -4.16
CA VAL A 33 -4.61 0.43 -3.43
C VAL A 33 -3.96 1.32 -2.38
N LYS A 34 -4.34 1.15 -1.11
CA LYS A 34 -3.75 1.88 0.02
C LYS A 34 -2.29 1.48 0.22
N SER A 35 -1.39 1.98 -0.62
CA SER A 35 0.04 1.80 -0.47
C SER A 35 0.56 2.78 0.58
N SER A 36 0.83 2.29 1.79
CA SER A 36 1.41 3.10 2.85
C SER A 36 2.93 2.90 2.90
N LYS A 37 3.66 4.02 2.82
CA LYS A 37 5.11 4.06 2.99
C LYS A 37 5.42 3.92 4.49
N ALA A 38 6.35 3.04 4.86
CA ALA A 38 6.77 2.86 6.23
C ALA A 38 8.17 2.25 6.31
N VAL A 39 8.78 2.31 7.49
CA VAL A 39 10.08 1.69 7.78
C VAL A 39 9.89 0.25 8.25
N TYR A 40 10.69 -0.66 7.72
CA TYR A 40 10.70 -2.09 8.03
C TYR A 40 12.13 -2.57 8.28
N GLU A 41 12.30 -3.41 9.29
CA GLU A 41 13.54 -4.17 9.54
C GLU A 41 13.47 -5.48 8.75
N ILE A 42 14.49 -5.79 7.95
CA ILE A 42 14.58 -7.05 7.22
C ILE A 42 15.05 -8.14 8.17
N VAL A 43 14.14 -9.02 8.60
CA VAL A 43 14.43 -10.05 9.62
C VAL A 43 14.76 -11.40 9.02
N ARG A 44 14.42 -11.64 7.75
CA ARG A 44 14.75 -12.87 7.04
C ARG A 44 14.71 -12.67 5.53
N ILE A 45 15.63 -13.28 4.80
CA ILE A 45 15.60 -13.36 3.34
C ILE A 45 15.72 -14.81 2.90
N ASP A 46 14.67 -15.31 2.23
CA ASP A 46 14.62 -16.64 1.64
C ASP A 46 14.45 -16.57 0.13
N SER A 47 14.44 -17.73 -0.53
CA SER A 47 14.06 -17.80 -1.93
C SER A 47 13.43 -19.12 -2.32
N ILE A 48 12.58 -19.07 -3.35
CA ILE A 48 11.97 -20.25 -3.96
C ILE A 48 11.93 -20.07 -5.48
N LYS A 49 12.53 -21.00 -6.21
CA LYS A 49 12.70 -20.91 -7.68
C LYS A 49 13.26 -19.53 -8.08
N ASN A 50 12.52 -18.79 -8.91
CA ASN A 50 12.82 -17.45 -9.43
C ASN A 50 12.23 -16.30 -8.58
N VAL A 51 11.87 -16.55 -7.33
CA VAL A 51 11.26 -15.55 -6.44
C VAL A 51 12.05 -15.45 -5.13
N TYR A 52 12.32 -14.22 -4.70
CA TYR A 52 12.81 -13.90 -3.36
C TYR A 52 11.65 -13.70 -2.40
N LEU A 53 11.81 -14.18 -1.18
CA LEU A 53 10.86 -14.03 -0.08
C LEU A 53 11.54 -13.20 1.00
N ILE A 54 11.14 -11.94 1.14
CA ILE A 54 11.74 -10.98 2.05
C ILE A 54 10.76 -10.77 3.20
N TYR A 55 11.21 -10.95 4.42
CA TYR A 55 10.40 -10.77 5.61
C TYR A 55 10.77 -9.45 6.27
N GLY A 56 9.90 -8.46 6.13
CA GLY A 56 10.06 -7.14 6.73
C GLY A 56 9.22 -7.02 8.00
N LYS A 57 9.83 -6.75 9.14
CA LYS A 57 9.15 -6.51 10.42
C LYS A 57 8.85 -5.02 10.59
N LYS A 58 7.62 -4.72 11.00
CA LYS A 58 7.19 -3.39 11.43
C LYS A 58 6.33 -3.56 12.67
N ASN A 59 6.76 -2.98 13.79
CA ASN A 59 6.17 -3.22 15.11
C ASN A 59 6.14 -4.73 15.40
N ASP A 60 4.98 -5.27 15.78
CA ASP A 60 4.78 -6.69 16.13
C ASP A 60 4.32 -7.55 14.94
N SER A 61 4.45 -7.05 13.71
CA SER A 61 3.98 -7.76 12.50
C SER A 61 5.10 -7.94 11.48
N ILE A 62 5.15 -9.13 10.90
CA ILE A 62 6.06 -9.49 9.82
C ILE A 62 5.27 -9.53 8.52
N PHE A 63 5.80 -8.85 7.50
CA PHE A 63 5.22 -8.74 6.18
C PHE A 63 6.07 -9.56 5.22
N LYS A 64 5.45 -10.58 4.61
CA LYS A 64 6.10 -11.40 3.58
C LYS A 64 6.00 -10.71 2.23
N ILE A 65 7.14 -10.27 1.72
CA ILE A 65 7.28 -9.48 0.50
C ILE A 65 7.92 -10.35 -0.57
N VAL A 66 7.35 -10.36 -1.78
CA VAL A 66 7.88 -11.10 -2.92
C VAL A 66 8.49 -10.18 -3.94
N SER A 67 9.62 -10.60 -4.48
CA SER A 67 10.31 -9.93 -5.58
C SER A 67 10.89 -10.96 -6.54
N SER A 68 10.86 -10.67 -7.83
CA SER A 68 11.41 -11.59 -8.83
C SER A 68 12.94 -11.60 -8.81
N LYS A 69 13.52 -12.78 -9.05
CA LYS A 69 14.95 -12.93 -9.35
C LYS A 69 15.23 -12.47 -10.78
N THR A 70 15.27 -11.16 -10.98
CA THR A 70 15.65 -10.57 -12.27
C THR A 70 17.11 -10.15 -12.22
N LYS A 71 17.87 -10.44 -13.28
CA LYS A 71 19.23 -9.89 -13.46
C LYS A 71 19.10 -8.41 -13.78
N ILE A 72 19.18 -7.58 -12.74
CA ILE A 72 19.13 -6.12 -12.86
C ILE A 72 20.54 -5.60 -12.61
N GLN A 73 21.07 -4.84 -13.56
CA GLN A 73 22.26 -4.01 -13.31
C GLN A 73 21.83 -2.89 -12.35
N ASN A 74 22.51 -2.75 -11.21
CA ASN A 74 22.21 -1.79 -10.14
C ASN A 74 21.03 -2.17 -9.22
N CYS A 75 20.93 -3.43 -8.77
CA CYS A 75 20.05 -3.74 -7.64
C CYS A 75 20.58 -3.14 -6.32
N ILE A 76 19.64 -2.80 -5.43
CA ILE A 76 19.97 -2.37 -4.08
C ILE A 76 20.40 -3.62 -3.30
N PRO A 77 21.61 -3.66 -2.71
CA PRO A 77 21.98 -4.73 -1.83
C PRO A 77 21.15 -4.63 -0.55
N ILE A 78 20.58 -5.76 -0.15
CA ILE A 78 19.86 -5.88 1.12
C ILE A 78 20.35 -7.13 1.84
N LYS A 79 20.40 -7.06 3.17
CA LYS A 79 20.72 -8.17 4.06
C LYS A 79 19.80 -8.17 5.27
N GLU A 80 19.83 -9.26 6.03
CA GLU A 80 19.15 -9.33 7.32
C GLU A 80 19.74 -8.30 8.30
N GLY A 81 18.87 -7.66 9.09
CA GLY A 81 19.17 -6.54 9.97
C GLY A 81 19.08 -5.16 9.31
N ASP A 82 18.98 -5.07 7.97
CA ASP A 82 18.82 -3.79 7.29
C ASP A 82 17.46 -3.16 7.62
N THR A 83 17.43 -1.84 7.75
CA THR A 83 16.19 -1.08 7.94
C THR A 83 15.90 -0.26 6.69
N LEU A 84 14.74 -0.49 6.07
CA LEU A 84 14.37 0.07 4.77
C LEU A 84 13.01 0.74 4.81
N GLU A 85 12.88 1.87 4.13
CA GLU A 85 11.60 2.50 3.90
C GLU A 85 10.94 1.89 2.64
N LEU A 86 9.84 1.16 2.85
CA LEU A 86 9.16 0.39 1.81
C LEU A 86 7.72 0.87 1.62
N VAL A 87 7.29 0.86 0.36
CA VAL A 87 5.89 1.03 -0.02
C VAL A 87 5.34 -0.35 -0.37
N LEU A 88 4.53 -0.92 0.52
CA LEU A 88 3.94 -2.25 0.32
C LEU A 88 2.60 -2.16 -0.41
N LYS A 89 2.38 -3.10 -1.34
CA LYS A 89 1.11 -3.34 -2.01
C LYS A 89 0.65 -4.77 -1.70
N SER A 90 -0.54 -4.91 -1.11
CA SER A 90 -1.16 -6.21 -0.84
C SER A 90 -1.48 -6.94 -2.15
N SER A 91 -1.41 -8.27 -2.14
CA SER A 91 -1.88 -9.11 -3.25
C SER A 91 -3.41 -9.24 -3.26
N PHE A 92 -4.05 -9.00 -2.12
CA PHE A 92 -5.51 -8.95 -2.05
C PHE A 92 -6.03 -7.56 -2.42
N ARG A 93 -7.14 -7.54 -3.18
CA ARG A 93 -7.90 -6.30 -3.39
C ARG A 93 -8.57 -5.86 -2.09
N GLU A 94 -8.82 -4.57 -1.96
CA GLU A 94 -9.66 -4.06 -0.87
C GLU A 94 -11.02 -4.80 -0.87
N ASN A 95 -11.51 -5.19 0.31
CA ASN A 95 -12.75 -5.94 0.50
C ASN A 95 -12.73 -7.40 -0.01
N PHE A 96 -11.57 -8.05 -0.04
CA PHE A 96 -11.51 -9.48 -0.32
C PHE A 96 -12.00 -10.31 0.89
N TYR A 97 -13.27 -10.73 0.86
CA TYR A 97 -13.95 -11.43 1.96
C TYR A 97 -13.70 -12.95 2.03
N GLN A 98 -13.21 -13.59 0.96
CA GLN A 98 -13.11 -15.07 0.86
C GLN A 98 -11.75 -15.62 1.29
N ARG A 99 -11.33 -15.35 2.52
CA ARG A 99 -9.98 -15.75 3.01
C ARG A 99 -9.86 -17.21 3.45
N LYS A 100 -10.96 -17.94 3.70
CA LYS A 100 -10.88 -19.21 4.43
C LYS A 100 -10.21 -20.37 3.66
N ASP A 101 -10.30 -20.38 2.34
CA ASP A 101 -9.83 -21.52 1.52
C ASP A 101 -8.56 -21.24 0.71
N ILE A 102 -7.97 -20.05 0.86
CA ILE A 102 -6.79 -19.65 0.07
C ILE A 102 -5.53 -20.00 0.85
N THR A 103 -4.67 -20.85 0.29
CA THR A 103 -3.43 -21.25 0.96
C THR A 103 -2.20 -20.49 0.47
N GLY A 104 -2.35 -19.66 -0.56
CA GLY A 104 -1.27 -18.87 -1.13
C GLY A 104 -1.70 -18.09 -2.37
N VAL A 105 -0.75 -17.35 -2.94
CA VAL A 105 -0.93 -16.55 -4.15
C VAL A 105 0.04 -17.03 -5.22
N ASN A 106 -0.41 -17.10 -6.47
CA ASN A 106 0.48 -17.33 -7.61
C ASN A 106 1.21 -16.03 -7.94
N TYR A 107 2.53 -16.05 -7.85
CA TYR A 107 3.40 -14.94 -8.24
C TYR A 107 4.37 -15.43 -9.32
N ASN A 108 4.24 -14.90 -10.54
CA ASN A 108 5.08 -15.24 -11.70
C ASN A 108 5.22 -16.76 -11.95
N GLY A 109 4.12 -17.49 -11.85
CA GLY A 109 4.07 -18.94 -12.09
C GLY A 109 4.51 -19.79 -10.90
N VAL A 110 4.82 -19.18 -9.76
CA VAL A 110 5.18 -19.86 -8.52
C VAL A 110 4.07 -19.68 -7.49
N LEU A 111 3.52 -20.79 -7.00
CA LEU A 111 2.60 -20.74 -5.86
C LEU A 111 3.38 -20.43 -4.58
N ILE A 112 3.18 -19.22 -4.05
CA ILE A 112 3.76 -18.79 -2.77
C ILE A 112 2.71 -19.00 -1.69
N ARG A 113 2.96 -19.98 -0.81
CA ARG A 113 2.07 -20.25 0.32
C ARG A 113 2.16 -19.14 1.37
N PHE A 114 1.03 -18.85 1.98
CA PHE A 114 0.99 -18.01 3.17
C PHE A 114 1.73 -18.68 4.32
N ASP A 115 2.35 -17.84 5.13
CA ASP A 115 3.00 -18.31 6.35
C ASP A 115 1.92 -18.66 7.38
N LYS A 116 2.19 -19.69 8.19
CA LYS A 116 1.27 -20.14 9.25
C LYS A 116 1.64 -19.59 10.62
N THR A 117 2.76 -18.87 10.70
CA THR A 117 3.27 -18.26 11.94
C THR A 117 2.40 -17.06 12.33
N LYS A 118 2.10 -16.90 13.62
CA LYS A 118 1.10 -15.93 14.12
C LYS A 118 1.46 -14.46 13.90
N ASP A 119 2.75 -14.15 13.84
CA ASP A 119 3.30 -12.81 13.68
C ASP A 119 3.43 -12.40 12.20
N VAL A 120 3.34 -13.36 11.27
CA VAL A 120 3.36 -13.07 9.84
C VAL A 120 1.95 -12.74 9.38
N VAL A 121 1.79 -11.54 8.82
CA VAL A 121 0.54 -11.09 8.24
C VAL A 121 0.11 -12.09 7.16
N TRP A 122 -1.12 -12.58 7.28
CA TRP A 122 -1.72 -13.49 6.32
C TRP A 122 -2.08 -12.76 5.02
N ASP A 123 -1.05 -12.50 4.22
CA ASP A 123 -1.08 -11.83 2.93
C ASP A 123 0.27 -12.03 2.24
N LEU A 124 0.36 -11.64 0.97
CA LEU A 124 1.60 -11.54 0.25
C LEU A 124 1.75 -10.12 -0.28
N PHE A 125 2.89 -9.50 -0.04
CA PHE A 125 3.13 -8.12 -0.44
C PHE A 125 4.10 -8.03 -1.61
N THR A 126 3.93 -7.00 -2.42
CA THR A 126 4.94 -6.56 -3.38
C THR A 126 5.39 -5.15 -3.02
N THR A 127 6.57 -4.76 -3.50
CA THR A 127 7.04 -3.39 -3.35
C THR A 127 7.80 -2.98 -4.61
N GLU A 128 7.67 -1.70 -4.98
CA GLU A 128 8.44 -1.13 -6.08
C GLU A 128 9.82 -0.66 -5.65
N ASN A 129 10.03 -0.51 -4.34
CA ASN A 129 11.31 -0.09 -3.74
C ASN A 129 12.38 -1.18 -3.84
N ILE A 130 11.99 -2.44 -4.05
CA ILE A 130 12.88 -3.60 -4.16
C ILE A 130 12.62 -4.31 -5.49
N LYS A 131 13.30 -3.86 -6.55
CA LYS A 131 13.29 -4.51 -7.87
C LYS A 131 14.53 -5.38 -8.01
N GLY A 132 14.36 -6.68 -7.73
CA GLY A 132 15.49 -7.61 -7.59
C GLY A 132 16.32 -7.29 -6.36
N ILE A 133 16.84 -8.32 -5.68
CA ILE A 133 17.82 -8.12 -4.61
C ILE A 133 19.20 -8.51 -5.12
N CYS A 134 20.15 -7.61 -4.91
CA CYS A 134 21.56 -7.93 -4.91
C CYS A 134 21.83 -8.60 -3.56
N TYR A 135 21.48 -9.87 -3.42
CA TYR A 135 21.74 -10.59 -2.17
C TYR A 135 23.26 -10.73 -2.01
N ILE A 136 23.84 -9.95 -1.09
CA ILE A 136 25.22 -10.09 -0.67
C ILE A 136 25.20 -11.09 0.48
N LYS A 137 25.81 -12.26 0.27
CA LYS A 137 25.89 -13.34 1.25
C LYS A 137 26.87 -13.01 2.36
#